data_AF-A0A8J3I5K4-F1
#
_entry.id   AF-A0A8J3I5K4-F1
#
_cell.length_a   1.000
_cell.length_b   1.000
_cell.length_c   1.000
_cell.angle_alpha   90.00
_cell.angle_beta   90.00
_cell.angle_gamma   90.00
#
_symmetry.space_group_name_H-M   'P 1'
#
loop_
_entity.id
_entity.type
_entity.pdbx_description
1 polymer ?
#
loop_
_entity_poly.entity_id
_entity_poly.type
_entity_poly.pdbx_seq_one_letter_code
_entity_poly.pdbx_strand_id
1 'polypeptide(L)' 'MENESEQRNNRLTPEKQTQLKKQLDDLIQVKRKEVADYIRDAEKAGVREGAEYEDALSEQALIEKQIKELENLLEKAEE' A
#
# COMPACT_ATOMS: atom_id res chain seq x y z
N MET A 1 -15.26 33.30 -8.86
CA MET A 1 -15.17 32.63 -7.55
C MET A 1 -14.92 31.16 -7.83
N GLU A 2 -13.65 30.80 -8.00
CA GLU A 2 -13.23 29.42 -8.22
C GLU A 2 -13.32 28.66 -6.89
N ASN A 3 -14.22 27.67 -6.85
CA ASN A 3 -14.25 26.51 -5.97
C ASN A 3 -13.60 26.63 -4.58
N GLU A 4 -14.30 27.29 -3.66
CA GLU A 4 -14.09 27.13 -2.20
C GLU A 4 -14.67 25.79 -1.66
N SER A 5 -15.04 24.86 -2.54
CA SER A 5 -15.66 23.58 -2.22
C SER A 5 -14.67 22.44 -1.97
N GLU A 6 -13.37 22.62 -2.26
CA GLU A 6 -12.35 21.57 -2.01
C GLU A 6 -11.92 21.46 -0.54
N GLN A 7 -12.35 22.39 0.33
CA GLN A 7 -11.98 22.41 1.76
C GLN A 7 -13.05 21.83 2.70
N ARG A 8 -14.17 21.30 2.19
CA ARG A 8 -15.25 20.76 3.01
C ARG A 8 -15.24 19.23 3.03
N ASN A 9 -14.47 18.67 3.97
CA ASN A 9 -14.54 17.29 4.51
C ASN A 9 -13.18 16.56 4.51
N ASN A 10 -12.15 17.21 5.03
CA ASN A 10 -10.97 16.50 5.52
C ASN A 10 -11.20 15.80 6.89
N ARG A 11 -12.46 15.54 7.27
CA ARG A 11 -12.77 14.62 8.37
C ARG A 11 -12.87 13.23 7.77
N LEU A 12 -12.08 12.28 8.26
CA LEU A 12 -12.32 10.87 7.96
C LEU A 12 -13.71 10.52 8.47
N THR A 13 -14.66 10.31 7.55
CA THR A 13 -15.93 9.68 7.90
C THR A 13 -15.66 8.22 8.27
N PRO A 14 -16.49 7.60 9.12
CA PRO A 14 -16.38 6.16 9.43
C PRO A 14 -16.33 5.28 8.17
N GLU A 15 -17.05 5.68 7.12
CA GLU A 15 -17.05 5.03 5.81
C GLU A 15 -15.67 5.10 5.14
N LYS A 16 -15.06 6.30 5.11
CA LYS A 16 -13.71 6.49 4.54
C LYS A 16 -12.64 5.75 5.34
N GLN A 17 -12.74 5.76 6.67
CA GLN A 17 -11.85 4.98 7.54
C GLN A 17 -11.98 3.47 7.26
N THR A 18 -13.20 2.96 7.08
CA THR A 18 -13.45 1.56 6.73
C THR A 18 -12.84 1.20 5.37
N GLN A 19 -12.96 2.09 4.39
CA GLN A 19 -12.34 1.90 3.06
C GLN A 19 -10.81 1.85 3.15
N LEU A 20 -10.19 2.76 3.91
CA LEU A 20 -8.73 2.76 4.10
C LEU A 20 -8.25 1.49 4.83
N LYS A 21 -8.98 1.03 5.86
CA LYS A 21 -8.68 -0.24 6.55
C LYS A 21 -8.77 -1.43 5.61
N LYS A 22 -9.79 -1.47 4.74
CA LYS A 22 -9.92 -2.52 3.72
C LYS A 22 -8.78 -2.49 2.72
N GLN A 23 -8.42 -1.31 2.21
CA GLN A 23 -7.28 -1.16 1.29
C GLN A 23 -5.97 -1.60 1.93
N LEU A 24 -5.75 -1.24 3.20
CA LEU A 24 -4.59 -1.68 3.95
C LEU A 24 -4.55 -3.20 4.10
N ASP A 25 -5.68 -3.83 4.43
CA ASP A 25 -5.78 -5.29 4.54
C ASP A 25 -5.51 -5.99 3.20
N ASP A 26 -6.10 -5.50 2.10
CA ASP A 26 -5.84 -6.02 0.75
C ASP A 26 -4.34 -5.92 0.38
N LEU A 27 -3.69 -4.79 0.71
CA LEU A 27 -2.25 -4.61 0.47
C LEU A 27 -1.40 -5.60 1.29
N ILE A 28 -1.73 -5.81 2.57
CA ILE A 28 -0.95 -6.69 3.46
C ILE A 28 -1.19 -8.17 3.16
N GLN A 29 -2.45 -8.59 3.06
CA GLN A 29 -2.83 -10.01 2.99
C GLN A 29 -2.66 -10.59 1.59
N VAL A 30 -2.80 -9.75 0.56
CA VAL A 30 -2.72 -10.18 -0.84
C VAL A 30 -1.42 -9.70 -1.45
N LYS A 31 -1.27 -8.39 -1.66
CA LYS A 31 -0.19 -7.85 -2.53
C LYS A 31 1.20 -8.04 -1.97
N ARG A 32 1.41 -7.68 -0.70
CA ARG A 32 2.69 -7.86 -0.02
C ARG A 32 3.13 -9.32 -0.02
N LYS A 33 2.18 -10.23 0.22
CA LYS A 33 2.43 -11.67 0.25
C LYS A 33 2.79 -12.21 -1.14
N GLU A 34 2.03 -11.84 -2.18
CA GLU A 34 2.28 -12.24 -3.57
C GLU A 34 3.70 -11.86 -4.01
N VAL A 35 4.10 -10.60 -3.79
CA VAL A 35 5.42 -10.10 -4.18
C VAL A 35 6.54 -10.75 -3.35
N ALA A 36 6.34 -10.92 -2.04
CA ALA A 36 7.32 -11.59 -1.18
C ALA A 36 7.51 -13.08 -1.55
N ASP A 37 6.41 -13.78 -1.88
CA ASP A 37 6.46 -15.16 -2.32
C ASP A 37 7.21 -15.29 -3.66
N TYR A 38 6.94 -14.39 -4.61
CA TYR A 38 7.64 -14.33 -5.89
C TYR A 38 9.16 -14.09 -5.71
N ILE A 39 9.54 -13.06 -4.95
CA ILE A 39 10.96 -12.74 -4.68
C ILE A 39 11.65 -13.96 -4.10
N ARG A 40 11.08 -14.55 -3.04
CA ARG A 40 11.65 -15.72 -2.37
C ARG A 40 11.86 -16.89 -3.33
N ASP A 41 10.90 -17.15 -4.22
CA ASP A 41 11.00 -18.27 -5.14
C ASP A 41 11.99 -17.99 -6.28
N ALA A 42 12.09 -16.75 -6.75
CA ALA A 42 13.14 -16.31 -7.67
C ALA A 42 14.54 -16.41 -7.06
N GLU A 43 14.71 -16.11 -5.76
CA GLU A 43 15.97 -16.29 -5.04
C GLU A 43 16.38 -17.76 -4.97
N LYS A 44 15.45 -18.66 -4.66
CA LYS A 44 15.71 -20.11 -4.65
C LYS A 44 16.09 -20.64 -6.03
N ALA A 45 15.49 -20.09 -7.08
CA ALA A 45 15.77 -20.45 -8.46
C ALA A 45 17.05 -19.81 -9.02
N GLY A 46 17.65 -18.85 -8.31
CA GLY A 46 18.85 -18.14 -8.76
C GLY A 46 18.61 -17.09 -9.84
N VAL A 47 17.39 -16.55 -9.96
CA VAL A 47 16.98 -15.62 -11.04
C VAL A 47 17.12 -14.14 -10.62
N ARG A 48 18.08 -13.83 -9.74
CA ARG A 48 18.23 -12.49 -9.15
C ARG A 48 18.68 -11.39 -10.13
N GLU A 49 19.17 -11.77 -11.30
CA GLU A 49 19.71 -10.83 -12.31
C GLU A 49 18.68 -10.46 -13.39
N GLY A 50 17.45 -10.98 -13.31
CA GLY A 50 16.38 -10.71 -14.28
C GLY A 50 15.66 -9.39 -14.01
N ALA A 51 15.17 -8.75 -15.08
CA ALA A 51 14.36 -7.53 -14.98
C ALA A 51 13.12 -7.75 -14.10
N GLU A 52 12.50 -8.93 -14.17
CA GLU A 52 11.33 -9.28 -13.37
C GLU A 52 11.63 -9.37 -11.87
N TYR A 53 12.88 -9.68 -11.49
CA TYR A 53 13.29 -9.67 -10.08
C TYR A 53 13.49 -8.23 -9.57
N GLU A 54 14.11 -7.36 -10.37
CA GLU A 54 14.25 -5.94 -10.05
C GLU A 54 12.88 -5.23 -9.98
N ASP A 55 11.97 -5.57 -10.90
CA ASP A 55 10.60 -5.07 -10.89
C ASP A 55 9.87 -5.51 -9.61
N ALA A 56 10.03 -6.76 -9.18
CA ALA A 56 9.42 -7.25 -7.94
C ALA A 56 9.97 -6.54 -6.69
N LEU A 57 11.27 -6.24 -6.64
CA LEU A 57 11.85 -5.44 -5.55
C LEU A 57 11.29 -4.01 -5.53
N SER A 58 11.13 -3.42 -6.71
CA SER A 58 10.54 -2.10 -6.86
C SER A 58 9.08 -2.09 -6.42
N GLU A 59 8.30 -3.09 -6.82
CA GLU A 59 6.91 -3.28 -6.40
C GLU A 59 6.81 -3.48 -4.89
N GLN A 60 7.69 -4.28 -4.30
CA GLN A 60 7.76 -4.46 -2.84
C GLN A 60 7.96 -3.12 -2.14
N ALA A 61 8.92 -2.30 -2.58
CA ALA A 61 9.18 -0.99 -1.99
C ALA A 61 7.98 -0.04 -2.10
N LEU A 62 7.26 -0.07 -3.23
CA LEU A 62 6.05 0.72 -3.43
C LEU A 62 4.92 0.29 -2.50
N ILE A 63 4.69 -1.03 -2.36
CA ILE A 63 3.68 -1.58 -1.46
C ILE A 63 3.98 -1.18 -0.01
N GLU A 64 5.23 -1.33 0.45
CA GLU A 64 5.61 -0.94 1.82
C GLU A 64 5.42 0.57 2.06
N LYS A 65 5.72 1.40 1.07
CA LYS A 65 5.46 2.84 1.15
C LYS A 65 3.96 3.12 1.31
N GLN A 66 3.11 2.49 0.50
CA GLN A 66 1.66 2.67 0.55
C GLN A 66 1.05 2.19 1.87
N ILE A 67 1.50 1.03 2.38
CA ILE A 67 1.10 0.50 3.69
C ILE A 67 1.40 1.55 4.76
N LYS A 68 2.63 2.05 4.81
CA LYS A 68 3.04 3.06 5.79
C LYS A 68 2.23 4.35 5.69
N GLU A 69 1.94 4.81 4.47
CA GLU A 69 1.10 6.01 4.27
C GLU A 69 -0.33 5.79 4.81
N LEU A 70 -0.94 4.64 4.53
CA LEU A 70 -2.28 4.29 5.03
C LEU A 70 -2.31 4.12 6.55
N GLU A 71 -1.31 3.45 7.14
CA GLU A 71 -1.17 3.31 8.59
C GLU A 71 -1.10 4.68 9.28
N ASN A 72 -0.24 5.59 8.78
CA ASN A 72 -0.13 6.94 9.33
C ASN A 72 -1.43 7.75 9.20
N LEU A 73 -2.18 7.57 8.11
CA LEU A 73 -3.46 8.24 7.92
C LEU A 73 -4.54 7.70 8.87
N LEU A 74 -4.54 6.38 9.10
CA LEU A 74 -5.47 5.74 10.01
C LEU A 74 -5.17 6.07 11.48
N GLU A 75 -3.89 6.11 11.86
CA GLU A 75 -3.46 6.51 13.22
C GLU A 75 -3.94 7.92 13.56
N LYS A 76 -3.69 8.88 12.67
CA LYS A 76 -4.17 10.28 12.82
C LYS A 76 -5.69 10.43 12.81
N ALA A 77 -6.42 9.42 12.34
CA ALA A 77 -7.88 9.44 12.32
C ALA A 77 -8.50 8.86 13.60
N GLU A 78 -7.70 8.14 14.40
CA GLU A 78 -8.12 7.53 15.67
C GLU A 78 -7.74 8.39 16.89
N GLU A 79 -6.88 9.41 16.71
CA GLU A 79 -6.59 10.49 17.69
C GLU A 79 -7.73 11.52 17.81
#